data_AF-A0A951NBB0-F1
#
_entry.id   AF-A0A951NBB0-F1
#
_cell.length_a   1.000
_cell.length_b   1.000
_cell.length_c   1.000
_cell.angle_alpha   90.00
_cell.angle_beta   90.00
_cell.angle_gamma   90.00
#
_symmetry.space_group_name_H-M   'P 1'
#
loop_
_entity.id
_entity.type
_entity.pdbx_description
1 polymer ?
#
loop_
_entity_poly.entity_id
_entity_poly.type
_entity_poly.pdbx_seq_one_letter_code
_entity_poly.pdbx_strand_id
1 'polypeptide(L)'
;MFSSLGWGEVAVLLVLGLFVFGPERLPGMAADAGKTLRKVRLYVKDMSEDLKSELGPELGDVDLRSLHPRTFVQKHLFSDDDDEPASPMPRGGVLLRKDEPAPWDPDAT
;
A
#
# COMPACT_ATOMS: atom_id res chain seq x y z
N MET A 1 2.52 -5.57 15.83
CA MET A 1 3.87 -5.69 16.45
C MET A 1 4.86 -4.56 16.08
N PHE A 2 4.56 -3.70 15.10
CA PHE A 2 5.45 -2.59 14.70
C PHE A 2 5.30 -1.29 15.51
N SER A 3 4.33 -1.22 16.43
CA SER A 3 4.05 -0.02 17.24
C SER A 3 5.15 0.31 18.26
N SER A 4 6.12 -0.58 18.48
CA SER A 4 7.31 -0.37 19.30
C SER A 4 8.52 0.12 18.51
N LEU A 5 8.40 0.36 17.19
CA LEU A 5 9.51 0.88 16.39
C LEU A 5 9.70 2.36 16.70
N GLY A 6 10.49 2.65 17.72
CA GLY A 6 10.88 4.00 18.11
C GLY A 6 11.99 4.55 17.21
N TRP A 7 12.24 5.86 17.36
CA TRP A 7 13.37 6.52 16.69
C TRP A 7 14.72 5.89 17.07
N GLY A 8 14.83 5.27 18.26
CA GLY A 8 16.03 4.56 18.70
C GLY A 8 16.30 3.28 17.89
N GLU A 9 15.29 2.44 17.70
CA GLU A 9 15.39 1.22 16.89
C GLU A 9 15.72 1.53 15.43
N VAL A 10 15.13 2.60 14.87
CA VAL A 10 15.46 3.07 13.51
C VAL A 10 16.94 3.46 13.43
N ALA A 11 17.47 4.18 14.44
CA ALA A 11 18.88 4.55 14.47
C ALA A 11 19.80 3.31 14.55
N VAL A 12 19.43 2.29 15.35
CA VAL A 12 20.17 1.02 15.44
C VAL A 12 20.18 0.30 14.10
N LEU A 13 19.04 0.19 13.42
CA LEU A 13 18.95 -0.42 12.08
C LEU A 13 19.79 0.34 11.05
N LEU A 14 19.81 1.68 11.14
CA LEU A 14 20.64 2.51 10.27
C LEU A 14 22.12 2.22 10.48
N VAL A 15 22.58 2.20 11.74
CA VAL A 15 23.98 1.87 12.09
C VAL A 15 24.33 0.46 11.65
N LEU A 16 23.44 -0.52 11.88
CA LEU A 16 23.64 -1.90 11.44
C LEU A 16 23.74 -2.00 9.92
N GLY A 17 22.85 -1.31 9.19
CA GLY A 17 22.90 -1.23 7.73
C GLY A 17 24.20 -0.59 7.23
N LEU A 18 24.62 0.53 7.83
CA LEU A 18 25.88 1.18 7.54
C LEU A 18 27.09 0.27 7.82
N PHE A 19 27.04 -0.56 8.86
CA PHE A 19 28.09 -1.51 9.20
C PHE A 19 28.17 -2.68 8.21
N VAL A 20 27.03 -3.28 7.86
CA VAL A 20 26.95 -4.45 6.96
C VAL A 20 27.29 -4.06 5.52
N PHE A 21 26.72 -2.97 5.02
CA PHE A 21 26.88 -2.55 3.62
C PHE A 21 28.03 -1.55 3.41
N GLY A 22 28.43 -0.83 4.46
CA GLY A 22 29.38 0.27 4.41
C GLY A 22 28.71 1.63 4.13
N PRO A 23 29.11 2.72 4.83
CA PRO A 23 28.51 4.05 4.69
C PRO A 23 28.67 4.66 3.30
N GLU A 24 29.72 4.29 2.58
CA GLU A 24 30.04 4.81 1.25
C GLU A 24 29.25 4.11 0.14
N ARG A 25 28.84 2.86 0.35
CA ARG A 25 28.18 2.03 -0.67
C ARG A 25 26.66 2.11 -0.60
N LEU A 26 26.11 2.25 0.61
CA LEU A 26 24.68 2.36 0.86
C LEU A 26 23.97 3.43 0.00
N PRO A 27 24.44 4.70 -0.07
CA PRO A 27 23.79 5.73 -0.88
C PRO A 27 23.85 5.43 -2.38
N GLY A 28 24.95 4.85 -2.85
CA GLY A 28 25.09 4.42 -4.26
C GLY A 28 24.11 3.30 -4.61
N MET A 29 24.04 2.26 -3.79
CA MET A 29 23.10 1.14 -3.97
C MET A 29 21.64 1.58 -3.91
N ALA A 30 21.28 2.45 -2.96
CA ALA A 30 19.94 3.01 -2.86
C ALA A 30 19.58 3.84 -4.10
N ALA A 31 20.50 4.66 -4.60
CA ALA A 31 20.29 5.44 -5.82
C ALA A 31 20.10 4.54 -7.04
N ASP A 32 20.87 3.46 -7.16
CA ASP A 32 20.75 2.53 -8.28
C ASP A 32 19.46 1.72 -8.20
N ALA A 33 19.06 1.26 -7.01
CA ALA A 33 17.75 0.64 -6.78
C ALA A 33 16.58 1.59 -7.12
N GLY A 34 16.71 2.87 -6.78
CA GLY A 34 15.71 3.88 -7.15
C GLY A 34 15.62 4.09 -8.67
N LYS A 35 16.77 4.12 -9.35
CA LYS A 35 16.82 4.24 -10.82
C LYS A 35 16.21 3.01 -11.49
N THR A 36 16.52 1.79 -11.02
CA THR A 36 15.94 0.56 -11.57
C THR A 36 14.44 0.51 -11.35
N LEU A 37 13.95 0.84 -10.15
CA LEU A 37 12.51 0.90 -9.87
C LEU A 37 11.78 1.91 -10.77
N ARG A 38 12.39 3.09 -11.01
CA ARG A 38 11.83 4.07 -11.95
C ARG A 38 11.77 3.52 -13.38
N LYS A 39 12.81 2.84 -13.84
CA LYS A 39 12.83 2.20 -15.18
C LYS A 39 11.75 1.12 -15.30
N VAL A 40 11.60 0.27 -14.27
CA VAL A 40 10.54 -0.75 -14.23
C VAL A 40 9.17 -0.10 -14.28
N ARG A 41 8.93 0.97 -13.51
CA ARG A 41 7.65 1.69 -13.54
C ARG A 41 7.34 2.28 -14.92
N LEU A 42 8.34 2.82 -15.62
CA LEU A 42 8.17 3.33 -16.98
C LEU A 42 7.84 2.20 -17.94
N TYR A 43 8.61 1.11 -17.91
CA TYR A 43 8.40 -0.05 -18.76
C TYR A 43 7.01 -0.68 -18.59
N VAL A 44 6.56 -0.85 -17.35
CA VAL A 44 5.20 -1.36 -17.05
C VAL A 44 4.12 -0.40 -17.56
N LYS A 45 4.35 0.92 -17.47
CA LYS A 45 3.40 1.93 -17.96
C LYS A 45 3.31 1.87 -19.49
N ASP A 46 4.43 1.82 -20.18
CA ASP A 46 4.50 1.78 -21.64
C ASP A 46 3.83 0.49 -22.16
N MET A 47 4.14 -0.67 -21.57
CA MET A 47 3.45 -1.92 -21.89
C MET A 47 1.94 -1.86 -21.64
N SER A 48 1.51 -1.22 -20.55
CA SER A 48 0.08 -1.07 -20.26
C SER A 48 -0.62 -0.18 -21.29
N GLU A 49 0.08 0.82 -21.81
CA GLU A 49 -0.40 1.72 -22.85
C GLU A 49 -0.50 1.00 -24.20
N ASP A 50 0.52 0.22 -24.55
CA ASP A 50 0.54 -0.62 -25.76
C ASP A 50 -0.59 -1.66 -25.73
N LEU A 51 -0.72 -2.42 -24.63
CA LEU A 51 -1.81 -3.39 -24.46
C LEU A 51 -3.20 -2.75 -24.53
N LYS A 52 -3.37 -1.56 -23.97
CA LYS A 52 -4.61 -0.79 -24.05
C LYS A 52 -4.90 -0.31 -25.48
N SER A 53 -3.86 0.01 -26.24
CA SER A 53 -3.97 0.48 -27.62
C SER A 53 -4.27 -0.66 -28.61
N GLU A 54 -3.71 -1.85 -28.38
CA GLU A 54 -3.86 -3.00 -29.26
C GLU A 54 -5.13 -3.81 -28.99
N LEU A 55 -5.54 -3.92 -27.72
CA LEU A 55 -6.70 -4.75 -27.34
C LEU A 55 -8.02 -3.97 -27.25
N GLY A 56 -7.97 -2.64 -27.34
CA GLY A 56 -9.19 -1.80 -27.34
C GLY A 56 -10.13 -2.07 -26.15
N PRO A 57 -11.40 -1.67 -26.22
CA PRO A 57 -12.39 -1.86 -25.14
C PRO A 57 -12.62 -3.32 -24.70
N GLU A 58 -12.04 -4.32 -25.37
CA GLU A 58 -12.30 -5.74 -25.13
C GLU A 58 -11.66 -6.28 -23.83
N LEU A 59 -10.76 -5.51 -23.18
CA LEU A 59 -10.34 -5.77 -21.80
C LEU A 59 -11.32 -5.26 -20.72
N GLY A 60 -12.40 -4.56 -21.11
CA GLY A 60 -13.38 -3.98 -20.19
C GLY A 60 -14.11 -5.00 -19.31
N ASP A 61 -14.19 -6.25 -19.77
CA ASP A 61 -14.84 -7.35 -19.05
C ASP A 61 -13.88 -8.22 -18.22
N VAL A 62 -12.56 -8.03 -18.36
CA VAL A 62 -11.57 -8.67 -17.49
C VAL A 62 -11.36 -7.76 -16.29
N ASP A 63 -11.59 -8.28 -15.08
CA ASP A 63 -11.47 -7.53 -13.83
C ASP A 63 -10.01 -7.16 -13.51
N LEU A 64 -9.46 -6.18 -14.24
CA LEU A 64 -8.10 -5.66 -14.10
C LEU A 64 -7.83 -5.15 -12.67
N ARG A 65 -8.88 -4.72 -11.96
CA ARG A 65 -8.79 -4.22 -10.57
C ARG A 65 -8.36 -5.28 -9.58
N SER A 66 -8.73 -6.54 -9.79
CA SER A 66 -8.28 -7.65 -8.94
C SER A 66 -6.80 -8.02 -9.13
N LEU A 67 -6.23 -7.69 -10.30
CA LEU A 67 -4.82 -7.91 -10.64
C LEU A 67 -3.91 -6.73 -10.31
N HIS A 68 -4.45 -5.60 -9.83
CA HIS A 68 -3.62 -4.46 -9.47
C HIS A 68 -2.63 -4.87 -8.36
N PRO A 69 -1.31 -4.69 -8.58
CA PRO A 69 -0.28 -5.17 -7.67
C PRO A 69 -0.43 -4.56 -6.27
N ARG A 70 -0.99 -3.35 -6.18
CA ARG A 70 -1.27 -2.70 -4.89
C ARG A 70 -2.37 -3.41 -4.10
N THR A 71 -3.44 -3.84 -4.77
CA THR A 71 -4.54 -4.59 -4.17
C THR A 71 -4.11 -6.01 -3.83
N PHE A 72 -3.27 -6.63 -4.67
CA PHE A 72 -2.72 -7.97 -4.43
C PHE A 72 -1.74 -8.00 -3.25
N VAL A 73 -0.80 -7.05 -3.18
CA VAL A 73 0.15 -6.92 -2.07
C VAL A 73 -0.58 -6.55 -0.78
N GLN A 74 -1.57 -5.66 -0.85
CA GLN A 74 -2.43 -5.38 0.30
C GLN A 74 -3.14 -6.66 0.75
N LYS A 75 -3.75 -7.41 -0.17
CA LYS A 75 -4.42 -8.66 0.19
C LYS A 75 -3.44 -9.69 0.76
N HIS A 76 -2.24 -9.89 0.20
CA HIS A 76 -1.30 -10.89 0.73
C HIS A 76 -0.60 -10.47 2.03
N LEU A 77 -0.19 -9.21 2.17
CA LEU A 77 0.48 -8.75 3.39
C LEU A 77 -0.46 -8.53 4.57
N PHE A 78 -1.72 -8.17 4.33
CA PHE A 78 -2.72 -7.98 5.39
C PHE A 78 -3.64 -9.19 5.60
N SER A 79 -3.58 -10.24 4.77
CA SER A 79 -4.36 -11.47 5.05
C SER A 79 -3.56 -12.53 5.82
N ASP A 80 -2.21 -12.48 5.82
CA ASP A 80 -1.37 -13.42 6.59
C ASP A 80 -1.21 -13.01 8.07
N ASP A 81 -1.45 -11.75 8.43
CA ASP A 81 -1.29 -11.22 9.79
C ASP A 81 -2.61 -11.09 10.58
N ASP A 82 -3.78 -11.30 9.95
CA ASP A 82 -5.11 -11.05 10.55
C ASP A 82 -5.99 -12.32 10.61
N ASP A 83 -5.56 -13.33 11.38
CA ASP A 83 -6.48 -14.33 11.97
C ASP A 83 -7.20 -13.71 13.18
N GLU A 84 -8.01 -12.68 12.96
CA GLU A 84 -9.06 -12.26 13.90
C GLU A 84 -10.21 -11.61 13.11
N PRO A 85 -11.47 -12.08 13.22
CA PRO A 85 -12.58 -11.56 12.43
C PRO A 85 -13.01 -10.19 12.95
N ALA A 86 -12.27 -9.14 12.59
CA ALA A 86 -12.78 -7.79 12.66
C ALA A 86 -13.75 -7.59 11.50
N SER A 87 -15.03 -7.89 11.75
CA SER A 87 -16.15 -7.44 10.92
C SER A 87 -15.86 -6.02 10.44
N PRO A 88 -15.80 -5.76 9.12
CA PRO A 88 -15.59 -4.42 8.64
C PRO A 88 -16.82 -3.61 9.05
N MET A 89 -16.69 -2.83 10.13
CA MET A 89 -17.65 -1.77 10.39
C MET A 89 -17.65 -0.89 9.14
N PRO A 90 -18.82 -0.62 8.55
CA PRO A 90 -18.89 0.25 7.40
C PRO A 90 -18.38 1.61 7.86
N ARG A 91 -17.15 1.98 7.45
CA ARG A 91 -16.72 3.38 7.38
C ARG A 91 -17.42 4.06 6.20
N GLY A 92 -18.73 3.96 6.19
CA GLY A 92 -19.61 4.89 5.52
C GLY A 92 -20.30 5.58 6.66
N GLY A 93 -20.05 6.89 6.84
CA GLY A 93 -21.03 7.70 7.54
C GLY A 93 -22.36 7.37 6.92
N VAL A 94 -23.27 6.79 7.72
CA VAL A 94 -24.66 6.65 7.31
C VAL A 94 -25.04 8.05 6.86
N LEU A 95 -25.31 8.24 5.57
CA LEU A 95 -25.85 9.49 5.09
C LEU A 95 -27.19 9.61 5.79
N LEU A 96 -27.23 10.33 6.90
CA LEU A 96 -28.46 10.62 7.63
C LEU A 96 -29.41 11.18 6.58
N ARG A 97 -30.55 10.52 6.42
CA ARG A 97 -31.62 11.09 5.60
C ARG A 97 -31.94 12.45 6.20
N LYS A 98 -32.28 13.42 5.35
CA LYS A 98 -32.38 14.85 5.71
C LYS A 98 -33.24 15.14 6.96
N ASP A 99 -34.12 14.21 7.32
CA ASP A 99 -35.07 14.32 8.42
C ASP A 99 -34.77 13.37 9.60
N GLU A 100 -33.59 12.74 9.64
CA GLU A 100 -33.19 11.82 10.71
C GLU A 100 -32.17 12.50 11.65
N PRO A 101 -32.48 12.67 12.96
CA PRO A 101 -31.58 13.30 13.90
C PRO A 101 -30.35 12.42 14.14
N ALA A 102 -29.19 13.05 14.33
CA ALA A 102 -27.96 12.33 14.62
C ALA A 102 -28.12 11.51 15.91
N PRO A 103 -27.61 10.26 15.95
CA PRO A 103 -27.65 9.44 17.16
C PRO A 103 -26.96 10.18 18.32
N TRP A 104 -27.72 10.53 19.35
CA TRP A 104 -27.20 11.13 20.57
C TRP A 104 -26.75 10.04 21.53
N ASP A 105 -25.48 10.06 21.92
CA ASP A 105 -24.90 9.13 22.89
C ASP A 105 -24.86 9.79 24.29
N PRO A 106 -25.70 9.34 25.24
CA PRO A 106 -25.74 9.90 26.59
C PRO A 106 -24.53 9.50 27.46
N ASP A 107 -23.70 8.55 27.01
CA ASP A 107 -22.54 8.06 27.76
C ASP A 107 -21.27 8.91 27.51
N ALA A 108 -21.38 9.97 26.70
CA ALA A 108 -20.26 10.85 26.32
C ALA A 108 -20.00 12.04 27.29
N THR A 109 -20.42 11.94 28.56
CA THR A 109 -20.21 12.99 29.60
C THR A 109 -19.02 12.69 30.50
#